data_AF-A0A6B0SE53-F1
#
_entry.id   AF-A0A6B0SE53-F1
#
_cell.length_a   1.000
_cell.length_b   1.000
_cell.length_c   1.000
_cell.angle_alpha   90.00
_cell.angle_beta   90.00
_cell.angle_gamma   90.00
#
_symmetry.space_group_name_H-M   'P 1'
#
loop_
_entity.id
_entity.type
_entity.pdbx_description
1 polymer ?
#
loop_
_entity_poly.entity_id
_entity_poly.type
_entity_poly.pdbx_seq_one_letter_code
_entity_poly.pdbx_strand_id
1 'polypeptide(L)'
;MKSNTTTEEKRTAVEQLNFGAKTAKRVGWESYEFTVVGPHQVEVTNASWGHEKADHSYVVGIEERDGVAVPAECGCKADQYREDYDCKHKVALASVGGPVVLQAAVEYATPTVDADETTTQTLEDKLRADGGMIAEERREDGAGVIEAKPAECDCNDLRDDFPCWPCMRTGRRELPE
;
A
#
# COMPACT_ATOMS: atom_id res chain seq x y z
N MET A 1 -30.84 32.13 10.11
CA MET A 1 -30.00 31.31 9.21
C MET A 1 -28.59 31.85 9.21
N LYS A 2 -27.57 31.04 9.50
CA LYS A 2 -26.18 31.38 9.20
C LYS A 2 -25.72 30.39 8.14
N SER A 3 -25.71 30.87 6.90
CA SER A 3 -25.08 30.22 5.74
C SER A 3 -23.57 30.30 5.92
N ASN A 4 -22.90 29.14 5.96
CA ASN A 4 -21.46 29.04 6.00
C ASN A 4 -20.99 28.67 4.59
N THR A 5 -20.77 29.68 3.75
CA THR A 5 -20.25 29.50 2.39
C THR A 5 -18.81 29.97 2.39
N THR A 6 -17.85 29.04 2.23
CA THR A 6 -16.53 29.20 1.57
C THR A 6 -15.58 28.05 1.96
N THR A 7 -15.83 26.89 1.39
CA THR A 7 -14.81 25.95 0.94
C THR A 7 -15.44 25.40 -0.33
N GLU A 8 -14.74 25.36 -1.48
CA GLU A 8 -15.22 24.53 -2.59
C GLU A 8 -15.46 23.13 -2.01
N GLU A 9 -16.73 22.77 -1.88
CA GLU A 9 -17.20 21.62 -1.12
C GLU A 9 -16.66 20.37 -1.83
N LYS A 10 -15.51 19.86 -1.38
CA LYS A 10 -15.01 18.55 -1.78
C LYS A 10 -16.00 17.52 -1.23
N ARG A 11 -17.07 17.26 -1.98
CA ARG A 11 -18.02 16.18 -1.69
C ARG A 11 -17.23 14.92 -1.48
N THR A 12 -17.29 14.37 -0.28
CA THR A 12 -16.59 13.12 0.03
C THR A 12 -17.36 11.95 -0.59
N ALA A 13 -16.69 10.85 -0.92
CA ALA A 13 -17.34 9.68 -1.49
C ALA A 13 -18.50 9.17 -0.61
N VAL A 14 -18.42 9.37 0.71
CA VAL A 14 -19.44 8.99 1.69
C VAL A 14 -20.75 9.77 1.48
N GLU A 15 -20.67 11.06 1.14
CA GLU A 15 -21.85 11.92 0.95
C GLU A 15 -22.64 11.56 -0.32
N GLN A 16 -22.05 10.77 -1.21
CA GLN A 16 -22.70 10.29 -2.43
C GLN A 16 -23.39 8.93 -2.25
N LEU A 17 -23.28 8.32 -1.06
CA LEU A 17 -23.91 7.03 -0.75
C LEU A 17 -25.19 7.23 0.06
N ASN A 18 -26.23 6.45 -0.24
CA ASN A 18 -27.47 6.41 0.52
C ASN A 18 -27.48 5.24 1.51
N PHE A 19 -27.24 5.50 2.80
CA PHE A 19 -27.24 4.47 3.82
C PHE A 19 -27.86 4.93 5.14
N GLY A 20 -28.53 4.00 5.83
CA GLY A 20 -29.15 4.27 7.12
C GLY A 20 -28.18 4.19 8.31
N ALA A 21 -28.61 4.71 9.46
CA ALA A 21 -27.83 4.71 10.71
C ALA A 21 -27.38 3.30 11.17
N LYS A 22 -28.16 2.25 10.86
CA LYS A 22 -27.77 0.86 11.15
C LYS A 22 -26.53 0.45 10.37
N THR A 23 -26.46 0.80 9.08
CA THR A 23 -25.30 0.51 8.23
C THR A 23 -24.08 1.28 8.72
N ALA A 24 -24.24 2.58 9.01
CA ALA A 24 -23.17 3.42 9.56
C ALA A 24 -22.58 2.85 10.85
N LYS A 25 -23.43 2.43 11.80
CA LYS A 25 -22.98 1.80 13.05
C LYS A 25 -22.24 0.49 12.83
N ARG A 26 -22.72 -0.35 11.91
CA ARG A 26 -22.05 -1.62 11.59
C ARG A 26 -20.67 -1.40 11.00
N VAL A 27 -20.54 -0.45 10.07
CA VAL A 27 -19.24 -0.10 9.50
C VAL A 27 -18.28 0.42 10.59
N GLY A 28 -18.77 1.19 11.56
CA GLY A 28 -17.95 1.67 12.67
C GLY A 28 -17.54 0.63 13.72
N TRP A 29 -18.17 -0.56 13.75
CA TRP A 29 -17.85 -1.64 14.71
C TRP A 29 -17.16 -2.84 14.07
N GLU A 30 -17.28 -2.99 12.75
CA GLU A 30 -16.63 -4.05 11.99
C GLU A 30 -15.23 -3.63 11.54
N SER A 31 -14.37 -4.60 11.28
CA SER A 31 -13.03 -4.40 10.73
C SER A 31 -13.03 -4.80 9.25
N TYR A 32 -12.28 -4.07 8.44
CA TYR A 32 -12.24 -4.27 6.99
C TYR A 32 -10.80 -4.33 6.49
N GLU A 33 -10.58 -5.21 5.51
CA GLU A 33 -9.37 -5.26 4.71
C GLU A 33 -9.74 -4.85 3.27
N PHE A 34 -8.83 -4.12 2.62
CA PHE A 34 -9.03 -3.60 1.27
C PHE A 34 -7.87 -4.02 0.37
N THR A 35 -8.19 -4.62 -0.76
CA THR A 35 -7.21 -5.02 -1.78
C THR A 35 -7.61 -4.42 -3.12
N VAL A 36 -6.75 -3.63 -3.75
CA VAL A 36 -6.98 -3.18 -5.13
C VAL A 36 -6.69 -4.37 -6.05
N VAL A 37 -7.73 -4.89 -6.71
CA VAL A 37 -7.66 -6.14 -7.50
C VAL A 37 -7.69 -5.89 -9.01
N GLY A 38 -7.98 -4.66 -9.42
CA GLY A 38 -8.03 -4.28 -10.83
C GLY A 38 -8.39 -2.81 -11.03
N PRO A 39 -8.45 -2.35 -12.29
CA PRO A 39 -8.87 -1.00 -12.60
C PRO A 39 -10.28 -0.75 -12.09
N HIS A 40 -10.43 0.27 -11.25
CA HIS A 40 -11.69 0.62 -10.61
C HIS A 40 -12.33 -0.50 -9.77
N GLN A 41 -11.52 -1.46 -9.28
CA GLN A 41 -12.01 -2.61 -8.52
C GLN A 41 -11.24 -2.79 -7.21
N VAL A 42 -11.99 -2.81 -6.11
CA VAL A 42 -11.45 -3.09 -4.78
C VAL A 42 -12.18 -4.29 -4.19
N GLU A 43 -11.42 -5.30 -3.81
CA GLU A 43 -11.91 -6.36 -2.94
C GLU A 43 -12.01 -5.82 -1.51
N VAL A 44 -13.22 -5.90 -0.95
CA VAL A 44 -13.55 -5.48 0.41
C VAL A 44 -13.87 -6.72 1.23
N THR A 45 -13.00 -7.03 2.19
CA THR A 45 -13.15 -8.17 3.08
C THR A 45 -13.53 -7.71 4.48
N ASN A 46 -14.63 -8.22 5.03
CA ASN A 46 -14.95 -7.98 6.44
C ASN A 46 -14.12 -8.93 7.34
N ALA A 47 -13.10 -8.37 7.98
CA ALA A 47 -12.16 -9.08 8.84
C ALA A 47 -12.73 -9.44 10.23
N SER A 48 -13.89 -8.90 10.63
CA SER A 48 -14.55 -9.29 11.88
C SER A 48 -15.02 -10.75 11.92
N TRP A 49 -15.11 -11.41 10.75
CA TRP A 49 -15.39 -12.84 10.66
C TRP A 49 -14.16 -13.72 10.93
N GLY A 50 -12.99 -13.13 11.18
CA GLY A 50 -11.78 -13.86 11.56
C GLY A 50 -11.38 -14.88 10.48
N HIS A 51 -11.36 -16.16 10.85
CA HIS A 51 -10.99 -17.24 9.93
C HIS A 51 -11.99 -17.46 8.77
N GLU A 52 -13.24 -17.03 8.92
CA GLU A 52 -14.28 -17.12 7.89
C GLU A 52 -14.31 -15.87 7.00
N LYS A 53 -13.35 -14.93 7.16
CA LYS A 53 -13.36 -13.67 6.41
C LYS A 53 -13.37 -13.86 4.89
N ALA A 54 -12.82 -14.97 4.39
CA ALA A 54 -12.81 -15.29 2.96
C ALA A 54 -14.23 -15.38 2.37
N ASP A 55 -15.21 -15.88 3.13
CA ASP A 55 -16.62 -15.95 2.70
C ASP A 55 -17.34 -14.60 2.81
N HIS A 56 -16.65 -13.60 3.36
CA HIS A 56 -17.10 -12.22 3.55
C HIS A 56 -16.24 -11.21 2.78
N SER A 57 -15.74 -11.65 1.61
CA SER A 57 -15.01 -10.84 0.65
C SER A 57 -15.88 -10.56 -0.59
N TYR A 58 -15.97 -9.29 -0.98
CA TYR A 58 -16.74 -8.88 -2.15
C TYR A 58 -15.99 -7.82 -2.94
N VAL A 59 -15.98 -7.96 -4.27
CA VAL A 59 -15.46 -6.92 -5.17
C VAL A 59 -16.48 -5.77 -5.25
N VAL A 60 -15.97 -4.55 -5.07
CA VAL A 60 -16.69 -3.30 -5.18
C VAL A 60 -16.13 -2.54 -6.38
N GLY A 61 -17.00 -2.22 -7.34
CA GLY A 61 -16.69 -1.37 -8.47
C GLY A 61 -16.73 0.10 -8.08
N ILE A 62 -15.82 0.89 -8.63
CA ILE A 62 -15.68 2.33 -8.36
C ILE A 62 -15.94 3.09 -9.65
N GLU A 63 -16.64 4.21 -9.55
CA GLU A 63 -16.81 5.14 -10.67
C GLU A 63 -16.46 6.56 -10.24
N GLU A 64 -16.09 7.41 -11.19
CA GLU A 64 -15.89 8.83 -10.92
C GLU A 64 -17.19 9.61 -11.15
N ARG A 65 -17.69 10.25 -10.08
CA ARG A 65 -18.84 11.15 -10.11
C ARG A 65 -18.42 12.52 -9.61
N ASP A 66 -18.65 13.56 -10.41
CA ASP A 66 -18.23 14.93 -10.09
C ASP A 66 -16.73 15.06 -9.74
N GLY A 67 -15.87 14.25 -10.38
CA GLY A 67 -14.42 14.21 -10.11
C GLY A 67 -14.04 13.52 -8.79
N VAL A 68 -14.95 12.75 -8.21
CA VAL A 68 -14.74 11.98 -6.97
C VAL A 68 -14.94 10.51 -7.27
N ALA A 69 -13.96 9.68 -6.90
CA ALA A 69 -14.07 8.23 -6.95
C ALA A 69 -15.09 7.76 -5.89
N VAL A 70 -16.15 7.06 -6.33
CA VAL A 70 -17.28 6.65 -5.50
C VAL A 70 -17.59 5.17 -5.74
N PRO A 71 -17.85 4.37 -4.69
CA PRO A 71 -18.33 3.01 -4.85
C PRO A 71 -19.66 2.95 -5.60
N ALA A 72 -19.69 2.27 -6.75
CA ALA A 72 -20.82 2.23 -7.67
C ALA A 72 -21.66 0.96 -7.51
N GLU A 73 -20.99 -0.20 -7.44
CA GLU A 73 -21.61 -1.53 -7.38
C GLU A 73 -20.83 -2.46 -6.45
N CYS A 74 -21.49 -3.47 -5.88
CA CYS A 74 -20.86 -4.46 -5.02
C CYS A 74 -21.43 -5.86 -5.27
N GLY A 75 -20.57 -6.88 -5.36
CA GLY A 75 -21.00 -8.27 -5.56
C GLY A 75 -21.75 -8.94 -4.38
N CYS A 76 -22.17 -8.19 -3.37
CA CYS A 76 -22.85 -8.75 -2.21
C CYS A 76 -24.38 -8.78 -2.37
N LYS A 77 -25.04 -9.70 -1.67
CA LYS A 77 -26.51 -9.83 -1.68
C LYS A 77 -27.27 -8.55 -1.30
N ALA A 78 -26.68 -7.71 -0.44
CA ALA A 78 -27.33 -6.47 -0.04
C ALA A 78 -27.45 -5.49 -1.22
N ASP A 79 -26.42 -5.41 -2.07
CA ASP A 79 -26.44 -4.57 -3.27
C ASP A 79 -27.34 -5.18 -4.36
N GLN A 80 -27.27 -6.52 -4.51
CA GLN A 80 -28.06 -7.25 -5.52
C GLN A 80 -29.58 -7.09 -5.33
N TYR A 81 -30.06 -7.03 -4.09
CA TYR A 81 -31.50 -7.04 -3.79
C TYR A 81 -32.03 -5.71 -3.26
N ARG A 82 -31.18 -4.70 -3.07
CA ARG A 82 -31.58 -3.37 -2.57
C ARG A 82 -30.91 -2.30 -3.41
N GLU A 83 -31.69 -1.70 -4.30
CA GLU A 83 -31.24 -0.64 -5.21
C GLU A 83 -31.28 0.73 -4.54
N ASP A 84 -32.09 0.88 -3.48
CA ASP A 84 -32.34 2.15 -2.79
C ASP A 84 -31.33 2.43 -1.67
N TYR A 85 -30.54 1.45 -1.23
CA TYR A 85 -29.58 1.61 -0.14
C TYR A 85 -28.23 0.98 -0.46
N ASP A 86 -27.16 1.75 -0.24
CA ASP A 86 -25.81 1.28 -0.38
C ASP A 86 -25.43 0.28 0.71
N CYS A 87 -24.86 -0.84 0.26
CA CYS A 87 -24.45 -1.91 1.14
C CYS A 87 -23.28 -1.49 2.05
N LYS A 88 -23.08 -2.25 3.13
CA LYS A 88 -22.02 -1.96 4.10
C LYS A 88 -20.62 -1.93 3.48
N HIS A 89 -20.37 -2.67 2.39
CA HIS A 89 -19.05 -2.74 1.75
C HIS A 89 -18.73 -1.46 1.00
N LYS A 90 -19.70 -0.88 0.28
CA LYS A 90 -19.58 0.45 -0.34
C LYS A 90 -19.31 1.52 0.71
N VAL A 91 -20.11 1.52 1.78
CA VAL A 91 -19.96 2.48 2.88
C VAL A 91 -18.61 2.31 3.59
N ALA A 92 -18.17 1.09 3.85
CA ALA A 92 -16.87 0.80 4.45
C ALA A 92 -15.71 1.24 3.54
N LEU A 93 -15.80 0.98 2.24
CA LEU A 93 -14.80 1.44 1.28
C LEU A 93 -14.70 2.96 1.26
N ALA A 94 -15.83 3.66 1.19
CA ALA A 94 -15.85 5.12 1.18
C ALA A 94 -15.39 5.77 2.49
N SER A 95 -15.72 5.18 3.65
CA SER A 95 -15.47 5.79 4.97
C SER A 95 -14.20 5.30 5.67
N VAL A 96 -13.88 4.01 5.58
CA VAL A 96 -12.70 3.41 6.22
C VAL A 96 -11.53 3.31 5.25
N GLY A 97 -11.78 2.85 4.02
CA GLY A 97 -10.75 2.86 2.95
C GLY A 97 -10.41 4.28 2.51
N GLY A 98 -11.44 5.13 2.43
CA GLY A 98 -11.30 6.56 2.18
C GLY A 98 -10.72 6.89 0.80
N PRO A 99 -10.31 8.15 0.60
CA PRO A 99 -9.79 8.61 -0.69
C PRO A 99 -8.56 7.83 -1.16
N VAL A 100 -7.71 7.34 -0.25
CA VAL A 100 -6.46 6.65 -0.61
C VAL A 100 -6.74 5.35 -1.36
N VAL A 101 -7.59 4.48 -0.81
CA VAL A 101 -7.92 3.20 -1.47
C VAL A 101 -8.71 3.44 -2.76
N LEU A 102 -9.63 4.41 -2.75
CA LEU A 102 -10.44 4.75 -3.92
C LEU A 102 -9.56 5.25 -5.08
N GLN A 103 -8.64 6.18 -4.81
CA GLN A 103 -7.75 6.71 -5.84
C GLN A 103 -6.73 5.67 -6.31
N ALA A 104 -6.21 4.83 -5.42
CA ALA A 104 -5.32 3.73 -5.81
C ALA A 104 -5.99 2.76 -6.81
N ALA A 105 -7.30 2.57 -6.71
CA ALA A 105 -8.05 1.75 -7.67
C ALA A 105 -8.32 2.46 -9.00
N VAL A 106 -8.53 3.78 -8.98
CA VAL A 106 -8.65 4.61 -10.19
C VAL A 106 -7.31 4.67 -10.95
N GLU A 107 -6.21 4.86 -10.23
CA GLU A 107 -4.85 4.93 -10.77
C GLU A 107 -4.25 3.56 -11.09
N TYR A 108 -4.99 2.48 -10.81
CA TYR A 108 -4.52 1.13 -11.10
C TYR A 108 -4.22 1.01 -12.60
N ALA A 109 -2.96 0.73 -12.92
CA ALA A 109 -2.50 0.64 -14.29
C ALA A 109 -3.36 -0.36 -15.08
N THR A 110 -4.16 0.15 -16.01
CA THR A 110 -4.69 -0.68 -17.08
C THR A 110 -3.51 -1.01 -17.98
N PRO A 111 -3.14 -2.29 -18.17
CA PRO A 111 -2.16 -2.61 -19.20
C PRO A 111 -2.80 -2.16 -20.52
N THR A 112 -2.36 -1.02 -21.05
CA THR A 112 -2.71 -0.64 -22.42
C THR A 112 -2.08 -1.71 -23.28
N VAL A 113 -2.92 -2.52 -23.91
CA VAL A 113 -2.52 -3.35 -25.05
C VAL A 113 -2.31 -2.39 -26.22
N ASP A 114 -1.33 -1.50 -26.10
CA ASP A 114 -0.65 -1.02 -27.29
C ASP A 114 0.13 -2.23 -27.79
N ALA A 115 -0.49 -2.92 -28.75
CA ALA A 115 0.09 -4.02 -29.48
C ALA A 115 1.20 -3.54 -30.43
N ASP A 116 2.14 -2.75 -29.90
CA ASP A 116 3.36 -2.38 -30.59
C ASP A 116 4.54 -2.62 -29.64
N GLU A 117 5.25 -3.71 -29.93
CA GLU A 117 6.54 -4.11 -29.36
C GLU A 117 6.59 -4.44 -27.85
N THR A 118 6.08 -5.62 -27.51
CA THR A 118 6.45 -6.33 -26.26
C THR A 118 7.96 -6.63 -26.28
N THR A 119 8.78 -5.67 -25.85
CA THR A 119 10.08 -6.00 -25.26
C THR A 119 9.77 -6.69 -23.94
N THR A 120 9.85 -8.03 -23.95
CA THR A 120 9.84 -8.86 -22.75
C THR A 120 10.96 -8.40 -21.83
N GLN A 121 10.67 -7.46 -20.94
CA GLN A 121 11.54 -7.13 -19.83
C GLN A 121 11.60 -8.37 -18.94
N THR A 122 12.80 -8.93 -18.85
CA THR A 122 13.07 -10.10 -18.02
C THR A 122 12.84 -9.74 -16.55
N LEU A 123 12.65 -10.73 -15.66
CA LEU A 123 12.54 -10.48 -14.22
C LEU A 123 13.76 -9.68 -13.68
N GLU A 124 14.89 -9.81 -14.36
CA GLU A 124 16.16 -9.13 -14.08
C GLU A 124 16.06 -7.63 -14.36
N ASP A 125 15.29 -7.19 -15.37
CA ASP A 125 15.07 -5.78 -15.69
C ASP A 125 14.20 -5.05 -14.65
N LYS A 126 13.31 -5.79 -13.96
CA LYS A 126 12.35 -5.24 -12.98
C LYS A 126 12.90 -5.20 -11.56
N LEU A 127 13.95 -5.96 -11.26
CA LEU A 127 14.58 -6.00 -9.94
C LEU A 127 15.73 -5.00 -9.86
N ARG A 128 15.39 -3.71 -9.77
CA ARG A 128 16.37 -2.69 -9.37
C ARG A 128 16.23 -2.44 -7.88
N ALA A 129 17.19 -2.94 -7.10
CA ALA A 129 17.39 -2.44 -5.74
C ALA A 129 17.72 -0.94 -5.84
N ASP A 130 17.18 -0.13 -4.93
CA ASP A 130 17.41 1.31 -4.79
C ASP A 130 18.82 1.65 -4.28
N GLY A 131 19.79 0.76 -4.58
CA GLY A 131 21.16 0.72 -4.08
C GLY A 131 21.66 2.11 -3.76
N GLY A 132 21.67 2.43 -2.46
CA GLY A 132 21.79 3.78 -1.94
C GLY A 132 22.89 4.57 -2.65
N MET A 133 22.54 5.78 -3.08
CA MET A 133 23.43 6.70 -3.76
C MET A 133 24.67 7.00 -2.90
N ILE A 134 25.86 6.62 -3.38
CA ILE A 134 27.10 7.26 -2.94
C ILE A 134 27.20 8.60 -3.69
N ALA A 135 27.27 9.70 -2.94
CA ALA A 135 27.42 11.02 -3.53
C ALA A 135 28.79 11.12 -4.22
N GLU A 136 28.76 11.18 -5.55
CA GLU A 136 29.93 11.34 -6.40
C GLU A 136 30.43 12.79 -6.35
N GLU A 137 31.49 13.05 -5.58
CA GLU A 137 32.42 14.14 -5.88
C GLU A 137 33.87 13.60 -5.94
N ARG A 138 34.20 13.07 -7.12
CA ARG A 138 35.47 13.12 -7.88
C ARG A 138 36.82 13.14 -7.10
N ARG A 139 37.68 12.16 -7.44
CA ARG A 139 39.06 12.39 -7.94
C ARG A 139 39.57 11.19 -8.75
N GLU A 140 40.31 11.54 -9.80
CA GLU A 140 40.82 10.70 -10.90
C GLU A 140 42.17 10.07 -10.53
N ASP A 141 42.13 8.90 -9.89
CA ASP A 141 43.30 8.05 -9.78
C ASP A 141 42.86 6.64 -9.42
N GLY A 142 43.13 5.70 -10.34
CA GLY A 142 42.67 4.32 -10.26
C GLY A 142 43.21 3.59 -9.04
N ALA A 143 42.35 3.42 -8.04
CA ALA A 143 42.43 2.34 -7.06
C ALA A 143 41.00 1.89 -6.79
N GLY A 144 40.65 0.69 -7.26
CA GLY A 144 39.38 0.06 -6.92
C GLY A 144 39.21 0.05 -5.39
N VAL A 145 37.98 0.31 -4.95
CA VAL A 145 37.59 0.24 -3.54
C VAL A 145 37.66 -1.22 -3.08
N ILE A 146 38.86 -1.70 -2.80
CA ILE A 146 39.11 -2.91 -2.04
C ILE A 146 39.97 -2.51 -0.86
N GLU A 147 39.33 -2.52 0.30
CA GLU A 147 39.96 -2.53 1.62
C GLU A 147 41.11 -1.54 1.85
N ALA A 148 40.75 -0.29 2.16
CA ALA A 148 41.48 0.34 3.24
C ALA A 148 41.16 -0.48 4.50
N LYS A 149 42.02 -1.45 4.84
CA LYS A 149 42.02 -2.09 6.16
C LYS A 149 41.98 -0.94 7.18
N PRO A 150 40.90 -0.73 7.95
CA PRO A 150 41.03 0.11 9.12
C PRO A 150 42.10 -0.58 9.98
N ALA A 151 43.21 0.11 10.20
CA ALA A 151 44.35 -0.40 10.95
C ALA A 151 43.96 -0.69 12.40
N GLU A 152 42.90 -0.04 12.87
CA GLU A 152 42.40 -0.10 14.24
C GLU A 152 40.92 -0.50 14.19
N CYS A 153 40.56 -1.59 14.88
CA CYS A 153 39.18 -1.92 15.18
C CYS A 153 38.86 -1.42 16.59
N ASP A 154 37.67 -0.89 16.81
CA ASP A 154 37.16 -0.51 18.14
C ASP A 154 36.70 -1.75 18.93
N CYS A 155 37.42 -2.87 18.78
CA CYS A 155 37.14 -4.10 19.50
C CYS A 155 37.30 -3.92 21.02
N ASN A 156 38.05 -2.90 21.47
CA ASN A 156 38.25 -2.59 22.89
C ASN A 156 37.02 -1.94 23.54
N ASP A 157 36.09 -1.40 22.75
CA ASP A 157 34.82 -0.85 23.25
C ASP A 157 33.74 -1.93 23.37
N LEU A 158 34.03 -3.15 22.89
CA LEU A 158 33.15 -4.30 23.02
C LEU A 158 33.35 -4.96 24.37
N ARG A 159 32.23 -5.37 24.96
CA ARG A 159 32.19 -5.99 26.27
C ARG A 159 32.89 -7.36 26.23
N ASP A 160 33.58 -7.70 27.32
CA ASP A 160 34.16 -9.03 27.56
C ASP A 160 35.16 -9.48 26.45
N ASP A 161 35.96 -8.53 25.93
CA ASP A 161 36.99 -8.74 24.89
C ASP A 161 36.46 -9.35 23.56
N PHE A 162 35.14 -9.27 23.34
CA PHE A 162 34.50 -9.90 22.21
C PHE A 162 34.90 -9.24 20.88
N PRO A 163 35.32 -10.00 19.85
CA PRO A 163 35.76 -9.42 18.59
C PRO A 163 34.59 -8.89 17.76
N CYS A 164 34.79 -7.78 17.03
CA CYS A 164 33.81 -7.31 16.07
C CYS A 164 33.68 -8.29 14.89
N TRP A 165 32.53 -8.30 14.21
CA TRP A 165 32.30 -9.23 13.11
C TRP A 165 33.36 -9.13 11.99
N PRO A 166 33.81 -7.94 11.54
CA PRO A 166 34.92 -7.85 10.59
C PRO A 166 36.20 -8.58 11.04
N CYS A 167 36.54 -8.56 12.32
CA CYS A 167 37.73 -9.22 12.85
C CYS A 167 37.61 -10.76 12.84
N MET A 168 36.46 -11.30 13.20
CA MET A 168 36.23 -12.74 13.17
C MET A 168 36.18 -13.23 11.71
N ARG A 169 35.48 -12.51 10.82
CA ARG A 169 35.38 -12.84 9.39
C ARG A 169 36.74 -12.84 8.68
N THR A 170 37.62 -11.88 9.03
CA THR A 170 38.93 -11.73 8.40
C THR A 170 40.05 -12.48 9.12
N GLY A 171 39.72 -13.25 10.17
CA GLY A 171 40.71 -14.02 10.95
C GLY A 171 41.69 -13.16 11.75
N ARG A 172 41.35 -11.90 12.04
CA ARG A 172 42.19 -11.00 12.86
C ARG A 172 42.07 -11.26 14.36
N ARG A 173 40.94 -11.82 14.82
CA ARG A 173 40.69 -12.22 16.21
C ARG A 173 39.75 -13.44 16.24
N GLU A 174 39.89 -14.28 17.25
CA GLU A 174 39.04 -15.46 17.50
C GLU A 174 38.01 -15.17 18.60
N LEU A 175 36.94 -15.97 18.65
CA LEU A 175 35.93 -15.87 19.70
C LEU A 175 36.52 -16.35 21.04
N PRO A 176 36.27 -15.65 22.15
CA PRO A 176 36.61 -16.16 23.48
C PRO A 176 35.79 -17.43 23.80
N GLU A 177 36.37 -18.35 24.58
CA GLU A 177 35.72 -19.60 25.04
C GLU A 177 34.58 -19.35 26.05
#